data_AF-A0A7L3M2W4-F1
#
_entry.id   AF-A0A7L3M2W4-F1
#
_cell.length_a   1.000
_cell.length_b   1.000
_cell.length_c   1.000
_cell.angle_alpha   90.00
_cell.angle_beta   90.00
_cell.angle_gamma   90.00
#
_symmetry.space_group_name_H-M   'P 1'
#
loop_
_entity.id
_entity.type
_entity.pdbx_description
1 polymer ?
#
loop_
_entity_poly.entity_id
_entity_poly.type
_entity_poly.pdbx_seq_one_letter_code
_entity_poly.pdbx_strand_id
1 'polypeptide(L)'
;SHVSSLLGLEEKTVLSKKDKMKLRKERWLQKIASVKMAKQKQEAEAKRKATPVVGDMQPLMEALPELSFLTTGARERKPLKRYAEPADFCLMKQAQKYQLLEEEVARFHEVITDPEYRANPLLAI
;
A
#
# COMPACT_ATOMS: atom_id res chain seq x y z
N SER A 1 -19.13 -17.15 -18.70
CA SER A 1 -17.76 -16.66 -18.97
C SER A 1 -16.82 -17.86 -19.07
N HIS A 2 -16.52 -18.27 -20.30
CA HIS A 2 -15.41 -19.18 -20.58
C HIS A 2 -14.11 -18.39 -20.51
N VAL A 3 -13.15 -18.79 -19.67
CA VAL A 3 -11.68 -18.88 -19.92
C VAL A 3 -11.03 -19.36 -18.62
N SER A 4 -10.81 -20.67 -18.47
CA SER A 4 -9.72 -21.24 -17.64
C SER A 4 -9.73 -22.77 -17.68
N SER A 5 -9.52 -23.32 -18.87
CA SER A 5 -9.25 -24.76 -19.01
C SER A 5 -8.15 -25.07 -20.04
N LEU A 6 -7.43 -24.05 -20.53
CA LEU A 6 -6.43 -24.23 -21.60
C LEU A 6 -5.00 -24.56 -21.13
N LEU A 7 -4.78 -24.88 -19.85
CA LEU A 7 -3.43 -25.26 -19.36
C LEU A 7 -3.33 -26.74 -18.92
N GLY A 8 -4.29 -27.56 -19.33
CA GLY A 8 -4.33 -29.00 -18.99
C GLY A 8 -4.33 -29.96 -20.18
N LEU A 9 -4.26 -29.45 -21.42
CA LEU A 9 -4.19 -30.26 -22.64
C LEU A 9 -2.74 -30.32 -23.14
N GLU A 10 -1.83 -30.81 -22.30
CA GLU A 10 -0.64 -31.46 -22.84
C GLU A 10 -1.12 -32.83 -23.34
N GLU A 11 -1.46 -32.88 -24.64
CA GLU A 11 -1.44 -34.13 -25.39
C GLU A 11 -0.22 -34.92 -24.91
N LYS A 12 -0.40 -36.20 -24.55
CA LYS A 12 0.70 -37.06 -24.09
C LYS A 12 1.63 -37.33 -25.27
N THR A 13 2.31 -36.31 -25.75
CA THR A 13 3.46 -36.41 -26.62
C THR A 13 4.42 -37.31 -25.87
N VAL A 14 4.83 -38.40 -26.50
CA VAL A 14 5.79 -39.32 -25.91
C VAL A 14 7.12 -38.58 -25.88
N LEU A 15 7.32 -37.79 -24.82
CA LEU A 15 8.52 -36.97 -24.65
C LEU A 15 9.73 -37.89 -24.64
N SER A 16 10.78 -37.46 -25.36
CA SER A 16 12.06 -38.14 -25.36
C SER A 16 12.59 -38.23 -23.92
N LYS A 17 13.35 -39.29 -23.63
CA LYS A 17 14.01 -39.48 -22.32
C LYS A 17 14.81 -38.24 -21.91
N LYS A 18 15.41 -37.54 -22.88
CA LYS A 18 16.16 -36.29 -22.68
C LYS A 18 15.27 -35.18 -22.13
N ASP A 19 14.08 -35.00 -22.69
CA ASP A 19 13.16 -33.92 -22.30
C ASP A 19 12.49 -34.22 -20.98
N LYS A 20 12.15 -35.49 -20.71
CA LYS A 20 11.69 -35.94 -19.39
C LYS A 20 12.73 -35.67 -18.30
N MET A 21 14.02 -35.91 -18.58
CA MET A 21 15.09 -35.63 -17.62
C MET A 21 15.25 -34.12 -17.37
N LYS A 22 15.21 -33.29 -18.43
CA LYS A 22 15.24 -31.83 -18.29
C LYS A 22 14.08 -31.33 -17.45
N LEU A 23 12.86 -31.79 -17.74
CA LEU A 23 11.67 -31.38 -17.03
C LEU A 23 11.72 -31.77 -15.54
N ARG A 24 12.25 -32.95 -15.22
CA ARG A 24 12.45 -33.36 -13.83
C ARG A 24 13.44 -32.43 -13.12
N LYS A 25 14.55 -32.08 -13.76
CA LYS A 25 15.54 -31.14 -13.21
C LYS A 25 14.92 -29.75 -13.01
N GLU A 26 14.18 -29.26 -13.99
CA GLU A 26 13.50 -27.96 -13.94
C GLU A 26 12.51 -27.90 -12.78
N ARG A 27 11.60 -28.88 -12.68
CA ARG A 27 10.62 -28.97 -11.58
C ARG A 27 11.31 -29.05 -10.22
N TRP A 28 12.42 -29.76 -10.12
CA TRP A 28 13.19 -29.86 -8.88
C TRP A 28 13.82 -28.52 -8.49
N LEU A 29 14.44 -27.82 -9.45
CA LEU A 29 15.01 -26.48 -9.22
C LEU A 29 13.93 -25.46 -8.85
N GLN A 30 12.79 -25.48 -9.55
CA GLN A 30 11.63 -24.66 -9.21
C GLN A 30 11.18 -24.93 -7.77
N LYS A 31 11.05 -26.19 -7.37
CA LYS A 31 10.66 -26.55 -6.00
C LYS A 31 11.66 -26.00 -4.96
N ILE A 32 12.96 -26.14 -5.20
CA ILE A 32 13.99 -25.59 -4.31
C ILE A 32 13.87 -24.07 -4.22
N ALA A 33 13.73 -23.39 -5.35
CA ALA A 33 13.59 -21.94 -5.41
C ALA A 33 12.36 -21.48 -4.63
N SER A 34 11.18 -22.09 -4.85
CA SER A 34 9.96 -21.77 -4.13
C SER A 34 10.11 -21.93 -2.61
N VAL A 35 10.74 -23.03 -2.16
CA VAL A 35 10.99 -23.26 -0.72
C VAL A 35 11.95 -22.21 -0.15
N LYS A 36 12.99 -21.83 -0.89
CA LYS A 36 13.94 -20.80 -0.47
C LYS A 36 13.26 -19.44 -0.33
N MET A 37 12.46 -19.06 -1.32
CA MET A 37 11.73 -17.78 -1.32
C MET A 37 10.72 -17.73 -0.15
N ALA A 38 9.99 -18.82 0.10
CA ALA A 38 9.06 -18.89 1.22
C ALA A 38 9.75 -18.73 2.58
N LYS A 39 10.91 -19.39 2.78
CA LYS A 39 11.72 -19.23 3.99
C LYS A 39 12.25 -17.81 4.17
N GLN A 40 12.75 -17.19 3.09
CA GLN A 40 13.22 -15.80 3.14
C GLN A 40 12.10 -14.82 3.50
N LYS A 41 10.90 -15.00 2.94
CA LYS A 41 9.73 -14.20 3.29
C LYS A 41 9.40 -14.33 4.78
N GLN A 42 9.35 -15.56 5.30
CA GLN A 42 9.07 -15.82 6.71
C GLN A 42 10.11 -15.20 7.65
N GLU A 43 11.40 -15.32 7.34
CA GLU A 43 12.47 -14.72 8.14
C GLU A 43 12.41 -13.19 8.12
N ALA A 44 12.13 -12.60 6.96
CA ALA A 44 11.95 -11.15 6.84
C ALA A 44 10.74 -10.65 7.66
N GLU A 45 9.60 -11.35 7.59
CA GLU A 45 8.44 -11.06 8.43
C GLU A 45 8.74 -11.19 9.92
N ALA A 46 9.47 -12.24 10.34
CA ALA A 46 9.84 -12.44 11.74
C ALA A 46 10.77 -11.32 12.25
N LYS A 47 11.77 -10.92 11.45
CA LYS A 47 12.66 -9.78 11.77
C LYS A 47 11.89 -8.46 11.92
N ARG A 48 10.93 -8.21 11.02
CA ARG A 48 10.06 -7.02 11.10
C ARG A 48 9.15 -7.02 12.32
N LYS A 49 8.61 -8.19 12.70
CA LYS A 49 7.80 -8.33 13.92
C LYS A 49 8.64 -8.14 15.19
N ALA A 50 9.90 -8.58 15.18
CA ALA A 50 10.80 -8.50 16.33
C ALA A 50 11.40 -7.10 16.54
N THR A 51 11.68 -6.38 15.46
CA THR A 51 12.19 -5.01 15.53
C THR A 51 11.03 -4.04 15.27
N PRO A 52 10.50 -3.32 16.28
CA PRO A 52 9.47 -2.31 16.06
C PRO A 52 10.08 -1.12 15.30
N VAL A 53 10.16 -1.23 13.98
CA VAL A 53 10.62 -0.16 13.10
C VAL A 53 9.44 0.75 12.86
N VAL A 54 9.43 1.90 13.53
CA VAL A 54 8.51 3.00 13.22
C VAL A 54 8.74 3.39 11.75
N GLY A 55 7.75 3.10 10.89
CA GLY A 55 7.81 3.43 9.46
C GLY A 55 8.10 2.26 8.50
N ASP A 56 7.94 0.99 8.90
CA ASP A 56 7.92 -0.10 7.92
C ASP A 56 6.71 0.05 6.96
N MET A 57 6.99 0.32 5.69
CA MET A 57 5.98 0.51 4.64
C MET A 57 5.53 -0.82 4.00
N GLN A 58 6.22 -1.93 4.26
CA GLN A 58 5.88 -3.23 3.69
C GLN A 58 4.46 -3.71 4.01
N PRO A 59 3.93 -3.58 5.24
CA PRO A 59 2.56 -3.99 5.55
C PRO A 59 1.51 -3.29 4.67
N LEU A 60 1.74 -2.01 4.35
CA LEU A 60 0.84 -1.24 3.48
C LEU A 60 0.90 -1.76 2.04
N MET A 61 2.09 -2.10 1.55
CA MET A 61 2.26 -2.66 0.20
C MET A 61 1.67 -4.07 0.07
N GLU A 62 1.83 -4.91 1.09
CA GLU A 62 1.29 -6.27 1.11
C GLU A 62 -0.24 -6.32 1.24
N ALA A 63 -0.83 -5.33 1.90
CA ALA A 63 -2.29 -5.20 2.00
C ALA A 63 -2.96 -4.75 0.68
N LEU A 64 -2.20 -4.36 -0.34
CA LEU A 64 -2.75 -3.97 -1.64
C LEU A 64 -3.06 -5.19 -2.53
N PRO A 65 -4.14 -5.16 -3.33
CA PRO A 65 -4.40 -6.18 -4.34
C PRO A 65 -3.27 -6.25 -5.37
N GLU A 66 -2.95 -7.46 -5.85
CA GLU A 66 -2.03 -7.61 -6.98
C GLU A 66 -2.60 -6.92 -8.23
N LEU A 67 -1.73 -6.32 -9.04
CA LEU A 67 -2.13 -5.54 -10.22
C LEU A 67 -2.93 -6.37 -11.25
N SER A 68 -2.75 -7.69 -11.24
CA SER A 68 -3.53 -8.68 -12.01
C SER A 68 -5.03 -8.67 -11.68
N PHE A 69 -5.41 -8.34 -10.46
CA PHE A 69 -6.82 -8.25 -10.05
C PHE A 69 -7.45 -6.93 -10.51
N LEU A 70 -6.66 -5.86 -10.66
CA LEU A 70 -7.15 -4.52 -11.01
C LEU A 70 -7.57 -4.38 -12.48
N THR A 71 -7.02 -5.18 -13.38
CA THR A 71 -7.37 -5.15 -14.82
C THR A 71 -8.78 -5.69 -15.09
N THR A 72 -9.35 -6.48 -14.17
CA THR A 72 -10.65 -7.16 -14.37
C THR A 72 -11.85 -6.43 -13.78
N GLY A 73 -11.65 -5.35 -13.02
CA GLY A 73 -12.69 -4.77 -12.17
C GLY A 73 -12.60 -3.26 -11.97
N ALA A 74 -12.25 -2.49 -13.01
CA ALA A 74 -12.29 -1.03 -12.96
C ALA A 74 -13.74 -0.52 -12.87
N ARG A 75 -14.36 -0.63 -11.70
CA ARG A 75 -15.57 0.11 -11.35
C ARG A 75 -15.18 1.44 -10.73
N GLU A 76 -15.89 2.45 -11.18
CA GLU A 76 -15.73 3.88 -10.92
C GLU A 76 -15.38 4.19 -9.45
N ARG A 77 -14.19 4.74 -9.24
CA ARG A 77 -13.83 5.37 -7.97
C ARG A 77 -14.63 6.67 -7.86
N LYS A 78 -15.48 6.79 -6.83
CA LYS A 78 -16.12 8.06 -6.48
C LYS A 78 -15.04 9.12 -6.19
N PRO A 79 -15.19 10.37 -6.65
CA PRO A 79 -14.26 11.42 -6.33
C PRO A 79 -14.26 11.67 -4.82
N LEU A 80 -13.08 11.54 -4.20
CA LEU A 80 -12.83 12.00 -2.83
C LEU A 80 -13.07 13.51 -2.80
N LYS A 81 -13.91 13.97 -1.86
CA LYS A 81 -14.08 15.40 -1.59
C LYS A 81 -12.71 15.96 -1.22
N ARG A 82 -12.17 16.85 -2.06
CA ARG A 82 -10.97 17.62 -1.75
C ARG A 82 -11.33 18.57 -0.61
N TYR A 83 -10.82 18.29 0.59
CA TYR A 83 -10.61 19.36 1.56
C TYR A 83 -9.64 20.37 0.92
N ALA A 84 -9.75 21.65 1.32
CA ALA A 84 -8.88 22.72 0.84
C ALA A 84 -7.45 22.20 0.72
N GLU A 85 -6.85 22.38 -0.46
CA GLU A 85 -5.54 21.84 -0.79
C GLU A 85 -4.58 22.13 0.36
N PRO A 86 -4.06 21.10 1.05
CA PRO A 86 -3.06 21.32 2.07
C PRO A 86 -1.90 22.05 1.40
N ALA A 87 -1.68 23.30 1.78
CA ALA A 87 -0.55 24.05 1.27
C ALA A 87 0.71 23.26 1.65
N ASP A 88 1.38 22.67 0.64
CA ASP A 88 2.50 21.76 0.87
C ASP A 88 3.63 22.48 1.61
N PHE A 89 3.69 22.29 2.94
CA PHE A 89 4.64 22.95 3.82
C PHE A 89 6.10 22.65 3.41
N CYS A 90 6.34 21.53 2.73
CA CYS A 90 7.67 21.18 2.21
C CYS A 90 8.12 22.07 1.04
N LEU A 91 7.20 22.70 0.31
CA LEU A 91 7.47 23.53 -0.87
C LEU A 91 7.58 25.04 -0.53
N MET A 92 7.15 25.44 0.67
CA MET A 92 7.12 26.84 1.09
C MET A 92 8.47 27.36 1.61
N LYS A 93 8.75 28.63 1.32
CA LYS A 93 9.87 29.36 1.95
C LYS A 93 9.58 29.60 3.42
N GLN A 94 10.63 29.73 4.24
CA GLN A 94 10.49 29.91 5.69
C GLN A 94 9.61 31.12 6.08
N ALA A 95 9.72 32.24 5.37
CA ALA A 95 8.88 33.42 5.62
C ALA A 95 7.39 33.16 5.39
N GLN A 96 7.04 32.37 4.37
CA GLN A 96 5.64 32.02 4.07
C GLN A 96 5.06 31.09 5.14
N LYS A 97 5.89 30.20 5.70
CA LYS A 97 5.48 29.35 6.85
C LYS A 97 5.15 30.19 8.07
N TYR A 98 5.98 31.18 8.38
CA TYR A 98 5.73 32.09 9.50
C TYR A 98 4.44 32.89 9.31
N GLN A 99 4.21 33.43 8.11
CA GLN A 99 2.96 34.14 7.80
C GLN A 99 1.72 33.26 8.00
N LEU A 100 1.73 32.03 7.49
CA LEU A 100 0.62 31.10 7.68
C LEU A 100 0.40 30.78 9.17
N LEU A 101 1.47 30.58 9.94
CA LEU A 101 1.37 30.37 11.38
C LEU A 101 0.79 31.60 12.10
N GLU A 102 1.20 32.81 11.74
CA GLU A 102 0.67 34.05 12.32
C GLU A 102 -0.83 34.20 12.02
N GLU A 103 -1.26 33.87 10.80
CA GLU A 103 -2.68 33.88 10.43
C GLU A 103 -3.50 32.84 11.22
N GLU A 104 -2.98 31.63 11.42
CA GLU A 104 -3.64 30.60 12.25
C GLU A 104 -3.71 31.03 13.73
N VAL A 105 -2.63 31.61 14.26
CA VAL A 105 -2.60 32.13 15.63
C VAL A 105 -3.63 33.25 15.80
N ALA A 106 -3.76 34.14 14.81
CA ALA A 106 -4.78 35.19 14.83
C ALA A 106 -6.20 34.61 14.84
N ARG A 107 -6.50 33.67 13.93
CA ARG A 107 -7.79 32.95 13.90
C ARG A 107 -8.12 32.29 15.23
N PHE A 108 -7.13 31.62 15.84
CA PHE A 108 -7.33 30.92 17.11
C PHE A 108 -7.54 31.89 18.28
N HIS A 109 -6.85 33.02 18.27
CA HIS A 109 -7.06 34.08 19.26
C HIS A 109 -8.48 34.62 19.21
N GLU A 110 -9.04 34.86 18.03
CA GLU A 110 -10.43 35.30 17.86
C GLU A 110 -11.41 34.35 18.56
N VAL A 111 -11.27 33.04 18.32
CA VAL A 111 -12.10 32.00 18.95
C VAL A 111 -11.93 31.97 20.47
N ILE A 112 -10.71 32.08 20.99
CA ILE A 112 -10.48 32.12 22.46
C ILE A 112 -11.04 33.40 23.10
N THR A 113 -11.05 34.51 22.38
CA THR A 113 -11.61 35.76 22.88
C THR A 113 -13.13 35.80 22.85
N ASP A 114 -13.76 34.91 22.09
CA ASP A 114 -15.22 34.82 22.00
C ASP A 114 -15.83 34.40 23.36
N PRO A 115 -16.72 35.23 23.94
CA PRO A 115 -17.39 34.91 25.19
C PRO A 115 -18.25 33.64 25.12
N GLU A 116 -18.82 33.31 23.97
CA GLU A 116 -19.65 32.11 23.80
C GLU A 116 -18.80 30.85 23.86
N TYR A 117 -17.63 30.88 23.19
CA TYR A 117 -16.64 29.81 23.25
C TYR A 117 -16.08 29.63 24.67
N ARG A 118 -15.84 30.73 25.40
CA ARG A 118 -15.41 30.67 26.82
C ARG A 118 -16.48 30.12 27.75
N ALA A 119 -17.75 30.40 27.49
CA ALA A 119 -18.85 29.93 28.32
C ALA A 119 -19.08 28.43 28.13
N ASN A 120 -19.10 27.93 26.89
CA ASN A 120 -19.20 26.50 26.61
C ASN A 120 -18.58 26.11 25.26
N PRO A 121 -17.34 25.60 25.25
CA PRO A 121 -16.63 25.30 24.00
C PRO A 121 -17.25 24.12 23.22
N LEU A 122 -18.01 23.23 23.88
CA LEU A 122 -18.61 22.07 23.21
C LEU A 122 -19.84 22.42 22.36
N LEU A 123 -20.44 23.60 22.59
CA LEU A 123 -21.61 24.07 21.84
C LEU A 123 -21.23 25.01 20.69
N ALA A 124 -20.01 25.55 20.68
CA ALA A 124 -19.53 26.52 19.70
C ALA A 124 -18.81 25.87 18.50
N ILE A 125 -18.71 24.53 18.45
CA ILE A 125 -18.01 23.74 17.43
C ILE A 125 -19.02 23.00 16.56
#